data_AF-A0AAD5S894-F1
#
_entry.id   AF-A0AAD5S894-F1
#
_cell.length_a   1.000
_cell.length_b   1.000
_cell.length_c   1.000
_cell.angle_alpha   90.00
_cell.angle_beta   90.00
_cell.angle_gamma   90.00
#
_symmetry.space_group_name_H-M   'P 1'
#
loop_
_entity.id
_entity.type
_entity.pdbx_description
1 polymer ?
#
loop_
_entity_poly.entity_id
_entity_poly.type
_entity_poly.pdbx_seq_one_letter_code
_entity_poly.pdbx_strand_id
1 'polypeptide(L)'
;MGVGEAWRKVREYAEEVYASEGITSCYDIISADYVAAEKNQRVKMYARYSISTPALLIQHLTLNNRVHIPNIETYAQTIWETFFEHTDTLTGPNKINYYYDIRPNGKIGTSKVYVPVIRHYKNEEETARRVCSLLRAFGCVEGDEGFEVRYLGLVKNLYPYRDVSKRNGGHTHMGISFKSDGSPPELIQYFNAELYAPERTETGAPTIVRNSSDMWEWQKQFKTEEAARRSREGSAEPAR
;
A
#
# COMPACT_ATOMS: atom_id res chain seq x y z
N MET A 1 -8.51 -16.58 -23.18
CA MET A 1 -9.32 -15.88 -22.16
C MET A 1 -8.43 -14.82 -21.54
N GLY A 2 -8.92 -13.58 -21.41
CA GLY A 2 -8.15 -12.44 -20.88
C GLY A 2 -8.61 -12.03 -19.49
N VAL A 3 -8.11 -10.89 -19.00
CA VAL A 3 -8.39 -10.35 -17.65
C VAL A 3 -9.84 -9.91 -17.41
N GLY A 4 -10.71 -9.93 -18.43
CA GLY A 4 -12.01 -9.26 -18.44
C GLY A 4 -12.98 -9.69 -17.33
N GLU A 5 -13.03 -10.98 -16.96
CA GLU A 5 -13.94 -11.46 -15.91
C GLU A 5 -13.52 -10.99 -14.51
N ALA A 6 -12.25 -11.20 -14.14
CA ALA A 6 -11.72 -10.75 -12.85
C ALA A 6 -11.76 -9.22 -12.74
N TRP A 7 -11.43 -8.50 -13.82
CA TRP A 7 -11.56 -7.05 -13.87
C TRP A 7 -13.00 -6.60 -13.60
N ARG A 8 -13.97 -7.22 -14.26
CA ARG A 8 -15.39 -6.91 -14.06
C ARG A 8 -15.84 -7.14 -12.62
N LYS A 9 -15.48 -8.27 -12.00
CA LYS A 9 -15.80 -8.56 -10.58
C LYS A 9 -15.25 -7.50 -9.63
N VAL A 10 -13.99 -7.13 -9.81
CA VAL A 10 -13.33 -6.11 -9.00
C VAL A 10 -13.98 -4.73 -9.22
N ARG A 11 -14.31 -4.39 -10.47
CA ARG A 11 -14.98 -3.14 -10.82
C ARG A 11 -16.39 -3.04 -10.23
N GLU A 12 -17.21 -4.08 -10.41
CA GLU A 12 -18.58 -4.14 -9.88
C GLU A 12 -18.58 -3.97 -8.35
N TYR A 13 -17.68 -4.66 -7.64
CA TYR A 13 -17.53 -4.46 -6.19
C TYR A 13 -17.17 -3.02 -5.83
N ALA A 14 -16.21 -2.44 -6.55
CA ALA A 14 -15.76 -1.09 -6.28
C ALA A 14 -16.92 -0.10 -6.48
N GLU A 15 -17.63 -0.19 -7.61
CA GLU A 15 -18.83 0.60 -7.92
C GLU A 15 -19.92 0.51 -6.83
N GLU A 16 -20.18 -0.69 -6.29
CA GLU A 16 -21.12 -0.89 -5.17
C GLU A 16 -20.70 -0.15 -3.89
N VAL A 17 -19.44 -0.32 -3.49
CA VAL A 17 -18.90 0.34 -2.28
C VAL A 17 -18.99 1.85 -2.44
N TYR A 18 -18.60 2.39 -3.60
CA TYR A 18 -18.62 3.83 -3.81
C TYR A 18 -20.00 4.43 -3.91
N ALA A 19 -20.95 3.71 -4.51
CA ALA A 19 -22.34 4.13 -4.49
C ALA A 19 -22.84 4.25 -3.04
N SER A 20 -22.42 3.36 -2.15
CA SER A 20 -22.80 3.39 -0.73
C SER A 20 -22.06 4.47 0.08
N GLU A 21 -20.82 4.80 -0.29
CA GLU A 21 -19.97 5.78 0.40
C GLU A 21 -20.02 7.20 -0.20
N GLY A 22 -20.77 7.41 -1.30
CA GLY A 22 -20.84 8.69 -1.99
C GLY A 22 -19.53 9.13 -2.66
N ILE A 23 -18.67 8.18 -3.03
CA ILE A 23 -17.36 8.43 -3.64
C ILE A 23 -17.48 8.34 -5.18
N THR A 24 -16.79 9.20 -5.94
CA THR A 24 -16.95 9.28 -7.41
C THR A 24 -15.84 8.62 -8.22
N SER A 25 -14.68 8.29 -7.63
CA SER A 25 -13.60 7.51 -8.27
C SER A 25 -12.58 7.03 -7.23
N CYS A 26 -11.86 5.93 -7.51
CA CYS A 26 -11.09 5.25 -6.47
C CYS A 26 -9.81 4.51 -6.89
N TYR A 27 -9.54 4.38 -8.18
CA TYR A 27 -8.38 3.63 -8.62
C TYR A 27 -7.20 4.57 -8.52
N ASP A 28 -6.38 4.34 -7.52
CA ASP A 28 -5.22 5.20 -7.29
C ASP A 28 -4.08 4.82 -8.21
N ILE A 29 -3.88 3.51 -8.38
CA ILE A 29 -2.74 2.95 -9.11
C ILE A 29 -3.18 1.70 -9.84
N ILE A 30 -2.77 1.59 -11.10
CA ILE A 30 -2.74 0.32 -11.83
C ILE A 30 -1.27 0.01 -12.05
N SER A 31 -0.85 -1.21 -11.73
CA SER A 31 0.48 -1.69 -12.10
C SER A 31 0.38 -3.02 -12.83
N ALA A 32 1.30 -3.26 -13.74
CA ALA A 32 1.43 -4.53 -14.43
C ALA A 32 2.88 -4.98 -14.34
N ASP A 33 3.09 -6.28 -14.19
CA ASP A 33 4.44 -6.83 -14.27
C ASP A 33 4.90 -6.73 -15.75
N TYR A 34 6.06 -6.10 -15.98
CA TYR A 34 6.64 -5.96 -17.32
C TYR A 34 7.40 -7.23 -17.73
N VAL A 35 6.63 -8.31 -17.86
CA VAL A 35 7.07 -9.63 -18.29
C VAL A 35 6.21 -10.08 -19.46
N ALA A 36 6.71 -11.05 -20.23
CA ALA A 36 5.95 -11.62 -21.33
C ALA A 36 4.64 -12.26 -20.83
N ALA A 37 3.57 -12.20 -21.61
CA ALA A 37 2.22 -12.60 -21.18
C ALA A 37 2.16 -14.07 -20.73
N GLU A 38 2.91 -14.94 -21.42
CA GLU A 38 3.08 -16.35 -21.12
C GLU A 38 3.81 -16.61 -19.78
N LYS A 39 4.56 -15.62 -19.28
CA LYS A 39 5.26 -15.67 -17.98
C LYS A 39 4.38 -15.16 -16.84
N ASN A 40 3.06 -15.36 -16.93
CA ASN A 40 2.11 -15.05 -15.87
C ASN A 40 2.03 -13.54 -15.59
N GLN A 41 1.91 -12.73 -16.65
CA GLN A 41 1.66 -11.30 -16.53
C GLN A 41 0.42 -11.10 -15.64
N ARG A 42 0.55 -10.26 -14.62
CA ARG A 42 -0.55 -9.88 -13.73
C ARG A 42 -0.79 -8.39 -13.82
N VAL A 43 -2.06 -8.02 -13.73
CA VAL A 43 -2.49 -6.63 -13.54
C VAL A 43 -2.91 -6.49 -12.09
N LYS A 44 -2.48 -5.41 -11.47
CA LYS A 44 -2.69 -5.12 -10.06
C LYS A 44 -3.45 -3.84 -9.96
N MET A 45 -4.60 -3.90 -9.31
CA MET A 45 -5.44 -2.72 -9.09
C MET A 45 -5.34 -2.29 -7.64
N TYR A 46 -5.03 -1.03 -7.42
CA TYR A 46 -4.94 -0.43 -6.09
C TYR A 46 -6.12 0.52 -5.86
N ALA A 47 -6.72 0.41 -4.67
CA ALA A 47 -7.77 1.29 -4.23
C ALA A 47 -7.57 1.68 -2.76
N ARG A 48 -7.84 2.94 -2.42
CA ARG A 48 -7.82 3.42 -1.03
C ARG A 48 -9.22 3.50 -0.46
N TYR A 49 -9.44 2.83 0.65
CA TYR A 49 -10.68 2.93 1.42
C TYR A 49 -10.39 3.45 2.82
N SER A 50 -11.36 4.18 3.37
CA SER A 50 -11.39 4.45 4.80
C SER A 50 -11.94 3.23 5.49
N ILE A 51 -11.25 2.75 6.52
CA ILE A 51 -11.79 1.69 7.38
C ILE A 51 -11.87 2.14 8.82
N SER A 52 -12.92 1.69 9.48
CA SER A 52 -13.21 1.97 10.89
C SER A 52 -13.48 0.71 11.70
N THR A 53 -13.52 -0.46 11.06
CA THR A 53 -13.79 -1.73 11.73
C THR A 53 -13.06 -2.90 11.05
N PRO A 54 -12.84 -4.02 11.77
CA PRO A 54 -12.40 -5.29 11.18
C PRO A 54 -13.36 -5.79 10.08
N ALA A 55 -14.67 -5.57 10.24
CA ALA A 55 -15.67 -6.01 9.26
C ALA A 55 -15.47 -5.36 7.88
N LEU A 56 -15.13 -4.07 7.84
CA LEU A 56 -14.80 -3.39 6.58
C LEU A 56 -13.51 -3.92 5.97
N LEU A 57 -12.50 -4.24 6.79
CA LEU A 57 -11.27 -4.88 6.31
C LEU A 57 -11.57 -6.23 5.62
N ILE A 58 -12.42 -7.07 6.23
CA ILE A 58 -12.88 -8.33 5.64
C ILE A 58 -13.61 -8.07 4.33
N GLN A 59 -14.60 -7.16 4.33
CA GLN A 59 -15.39 -6.83 3.15
C GLN A 59 -14.50 -6.42 1.97
N HIS A 60 -13.49 -5.57 2.19
CA HIS A 60 -12.57 -5.15 1.13
C HIS A 60 -11.64 -6.26 0.66
N LEU A 61 -11.13 -7.10 1.57
CA LEU A 61 -10.25 -8.21 1.22
C LEU A 61 -10.97 -9.33 0.45
N THR A 62 -12.23 -9.60 0.81
CA THR A 62 -13.06 -10.64 0.17
C THR A 62 -13.88 -10.12 -1.00
N LEU A 63 -13.80 -8.83 -1.33
CA LEU A 63 -14.64 -8.16 -2.33
C LEU A 63 -16.13 -8.37 -2.07
N ASN A 64 -16.55 -8.25 -0.80
CA ASN A 64 -17.88 -8.61 -0.30
C ASN A 64 -18.22 -10.09 -0.55
N ASN A 65 -17.36 -10.99 -0.04
CA ASN A 65 -17.49 -12.45 -0.16
C ASN A 65 -17.40 -13.03 -1.58
N ARG A 66 -16.97 -12.25 -2.58
CA ARG A 66 -16.68 -12.73 -3.94
C ARG A 66 -15.37 -13.52 -4.02
N VAL A 67 -14.48 -13.35 -3.05
CA VAL A 67 -13.21 -14.06 -2.92
C VAL A 67 -13.18 -14.74 -1.55
N HIS A 68 -13.02 -16.06 -1.56
CA HIS A 68 -12.84 -16.83 -0.33
C HIS A 68 -11.39 -16.72 0.15
N ILE A 69 -11.21 -16.30 1.40
CA ILE A 69 -9.94 -16.27 2.10
C ILE A 69 -10.13 -17.04 3.41
N PRO A 70 -9.46 -18.20 3.58
CA PRO A 70 -9.53 -18.94 4.83
C PRO A 70 -9.05 -18.11 6.02
N ASN A 71 -9.70 -18.25 7.18
CA ASN A 71 -9.35 -17.57 8.44
C ASN A 71 -9.34 -16.03 8.39
N ILE A 72 -10.01 -15.42 7.41
CA ILE A 72 -9.97 -13.97 7.20
C ILE A 72 -10.47 -13.16 8.40
N GLU A 73 -11.43 -13.68 9.15
CA GLU A 73 -11.95 -13.06 10.37
C GLU A 73 -10.86 -12.93 11.43
N THR A 74 -10.16 -14.04 11.72
CA THR A 74 -9.00 -14.06 12.62
C THR A 74 -7.93 -13.09 12.16
N TYR A 75 -7.56 -13.14 10.87
CA TYR A 75 -6.51 -12.24 10.35
C TYR A 75 -6.90 -10.77 10.42
N ALA A 76 -8.13 -10.42 10.09
CA ALA A 76 -8.61 -9.06 10.17
C ALA A 76 -8.62 -8.54 11.62
N GLN A 77 -9.04 -9.38 12.57
CA GLN A 77 -9.01 -9.05 13.98
C GLN A 77 -7.58 -8.84 14.49
N THR A 78 -6.65 -9.73 14.14
CA THR A 78 -5.23 -9.61 14.52
C THR A 78 -4.59 -8.33 13.96
N ILE A 79 -4.87 -7.98 12.70
CA ILE A 79 -4.40 -6.73 12.10
C ILE A 79 -4.96 -5.53 12.86
N TRP A 80 -6.26 -5.59 13.19
CA TRP A 80 -6.94 -4.53 13.90
C TRP A 80 -6.36 -4.28 15.28
N GLU A 81 -6.21 -5.32 16.08
CA GLU A 81 -5.60 -5.25 17.42
C GLU A 81 -4.14 -4.82 17.34
N THR A 82 -3.40 -5.25 16.31
CA THR A 82 -1.98 -4.89 16.19
C THR A 82 -1.80 -3.40 15.89
N PHE A 83 -2.54 -2.87 14.90
CA PHE A 83 -2.26 -1.55 14.32
C PHE A 83 -3.28 -0.47 14.68
N PHE A 84 -4.51 -0.84 15.04
CA PHE A 84 -5.64 0.09 15.12
C PHE A 84 -6.33 0.12 16.49
N GLU A 85 -5.88 -0.67 17.49
CA GLU A 85 -6.47 -0.74 18.84
C GLU A 85 -6.62 0.63 19.53
N HIS A 86 -5.81 1.62 19.14
CA HIS A 86 -5.84 2.98 19.71
C HIS A 86 -6.31 4.06 18.72
N THR A 87 -6.93 3.67 17.60
CA THR A 87 -7.37 4.62 16.56
C THR A 87 -8.85 4.48 16.30
N ASP A 88 -9.62 5.52 16.66
CA ASP A 88 -11.09 5.50 16.52
C ASP A 88 -11.54 5.51 15.05
N THR A 89 -10.72 6.00 14.10
CA THR A 89 -11.02 5.95 12.66
C THR A 89 -9.79 6.24 11.78
N LEU A 90 -9.57 5.46 10.70
CA LEU A 90 -8.56 5.76 9.68
C LEU A 90 -9.15 6.68 8.60
N THR A 91 -9.17 7.98 8.87
CA THR A 91 -9.58 9.02 7.91
C THR A 91 -8.38 9.76 7.32
N GLY A 92 -8.62 10.47 6.21
CA GLY A 92 -7.62 11.34 5.58
C GLY A 92 -6.38 10.60 5.04
N PRO A 93 -5.15 11.01 5.38
CA PRO A 93 -3.91 10.41 4.85
C PRO A 93 -3.64 8.99 5.38
N ASN A 94 -4.44 8.50 6.33
CA ASN A 94 -4.28 7.19 6.95
C ASN A 94 -5.15 6.10 6.32
N LYS A 95 -5.78 6.39 5.17
CA LYS A 95 -6.53 5.39 4.40
C LYS A 95 -5.67 4.19 4.09
N ILE A 96 -6.29 3.02 4.12
CA ILE A 96 -5.63 1.76 3.79
C ILE A 96 -5.67 1.55 2.29
N ASN A 97 -4.53 1.15 1.71
CA ASN A 97 -4.50 0.75 0.31
C ASN A 97 -4.78 -0.74 0.21
N TYR A 98 -5.66 -1.11 -0.69
CA TYR A 98 -5.98 -2.47 -1.05
C TYR A 98 -5.43 -2.76 -2.43
N TYR A 99 -5.11 -4.02 -2.64
CA TYR A 99 -4.54 -4.55 -3.85
C TYR A 99 -5.32 -5.79 -4.24
N TYR A 100 -5.60 -5.91 -5.53
CA TYR A 100 -6.22 -7.09 -6.12
C TYR A 100 -5.39 -7.56 -7.31
N ASP A 101 -4.90 -8.80 -7.23
CA ASP A 101 -4.16 -9.47 -8.30
C ASP A 101 -5.14 -10.03 -9.34
N ILE A 102 -5.10 -9.47 -10.56
CA ILE A 102 -5.96 -9.85 -11.67
C ILE A 102 -5.12 -10.67 -12.64
N ARG A 103 -5.45 -11.96 -12.76
CA ARG A 103 -4.71 -12.92 -13.57
C ARG A 103 -5.33 -13.06 -14.98
N PRO A 104 -4.52 -13.41 -16.01
CA PRO A 104 -5.00 -13.55 -17.38
C PRO A 104 -6.08 -14.62 -17.56
N ASN A 105 -6.09 -15.63 -16.67
CA ASN A 105 -7.09 -16.69 -16.66
C ASN A 105 -8.46 -16.25 -16.12
N GLY A 106 -8.68 -14.95 -15.87
CA GLY A 106 -9.94 -14.41 -15.37
C GLY A 106 -10.18 -14.67 -13.88
N LYS A 107 -9.20 -15.19 -13.14
CA LYS A 107 -9.27 -15.37 -11.69
C LYS A 107 -8.69 -14.16 -10.96
N ILE A 108 -9.26 -13.89 -9.80
CA ILE A 108 -8.65 -13.02 -8.80
C ILE A 108 -7.65 -13.89 -8.04
N GLY A 109 -6.38 -13.49 -8.06
CA GLY A 109 -5.30 -14.20 -7.38
C GLY A 109 -5.32 -13.90 -5.89
N THR A 110 -4.41 -13.04 -5.44
CA THR A 110 -4.32 -12.62 -4.05
C THR A 110 -4.97 -11.26 -3.83
N SER A 111 -5.61 -11.12 -2.68
CA SER A 111 -5.96 -9.83 -2.09
C SER A 111 -4.84 -9.43 -1.14
N LYS A 112 -4.44 -8.15 -1.17
CA LYS A 112 -3.42 -7.61 -0.26
C LYS A 112 -3.90 -6.30 0.33
N VAL A 113 -3.53 -6.08 1.59
CA VAL A 113 -3.75 -4.83 2.30
C VAL A 113 -2.41 -4.18 2.61
N TYR A 114 -2.33 -2.86 2.51
CA TYR A 114 -1.17 -2.06 2.90
C TYR A 114 -1.56 -1.16 4.07
N VAL A 115 -1.10 -1.54 5.26
CA VAL A 115 -1.32 -0.81 6.50
C VAL A 115 -0.25 0.28 6.64
N PRO A 116 -0.61 1.57 6.71
CA PRO A 116 0.37 2.66 6.89
C PRO A 116 0.87 2.71 8.34
N VAL A 117 2.00 2.06 8.64
CA VAL A 117 2.50 1.93 10.03
C VAL A 117 3.20 3.18 10.57
N ILE A 118 3.62 4.09 9.67
CA ILE A 118 4.45 5.27 10.01
C ILE A 118 3.84 6.21 11.05
N ARG A 119 2.51 6.23 11.20
CA ARG A 119 1.80 7.17 12.08
C ARG A 119 1.19 6.52 13.32
N HIS A 120 1.27 5.19 13.44
CA HIS A 120 0.59 4.47 14.53
C HIS A 120 1.42 4.34 15.80
N TYR A 121 2.75 4.51 15.70
CA TYR A 121 3.66 4.27 16.81
C TYR A 121 4.63 5.43 17.02
N LYS A 122 5.14 5.53 18.25
CA LYS A 122 5.98 6.65 18.68
C LYS A 122 7.37 6.60 18.04
N ASN A 123 7.91 5.40 17.87
CA ASN A 123 9.26 5.20 17.33
C ASN A 123 9.38 3.89 16.53
N GLU A 124 10.53 3.71 15.88
CA GLU A 124 10.80 2.53 15.06
C GLU A 124 10.94 1.25 15.87
N GLU A 125 11.44 1.32 17.10
CA GLU A 125 11.56 0.15 17.97
C GLU A 125 10.18 -0.42 18.32
N GLU A 126 9.24 0.44 18.72
CA GLU A 126 7.84 0.06 18.97
C GLU A 126 7.20 -0.53 17.71
N THR A 127 7.39 0.12 16.56
CA THR A 127 6.89 -0.38 15.27
C THR A 127 7.45 -1.77 14.96
N ALA A 128 8.76 -1.97 15.13
CA ALA A 128 9.42 -3.24 14.88
C ALA A 128 8.89 -4.37 15.76
N ARG A 129 8.68 -4.10 17.06
CA ARG A 129 8.08 -5.08 17.99
C ARG A 129 6.66 -5.46 17.58
N ARG A 130 5.86 -4.50 17.13
CA ARG A 130 4.49 -4.75 16.63
C ARG A 130 4.50 -5.61 15.36
N VAL A 131 5.44 -5.35 14.45
CA VAL A 131 5.66 -6.22 13.28
C VAL A 131 6.05 -7.64 13.68
N CYS A 132 6.95 -7.80 14.66
CA CYS A 132 7.32 -9.12 15.18
C CYS A 132 6.12 -9.85 15.82
N SER A 133 5.31 -9.15 16.61
CA SER A 133 4.08 -9.72 17.19
C SER A 133 3.11 -10.17 16.11
N LEU A 134 2.92 -9.39 15.05
CA LEU A 134 2.06 -9.76 13.93
C LEU A 134 2.56 -11.02 13.21
N LEU A 135 3.86 -11.05 12.87
CA LEU A 135 4.47 -12.21 12.22
C LEU A 135 4.32 -13.48 13.05
N ARG A 136 4.44 -13.36 14.39
CA ARG A 136 4.23 -14.48 15.31
C ARG A 136 2.75 -14.90 15.34
N ALA A 137 1.82 -13.95 15.41
CA ALA A 137 0.39 -14.22 15.41
C ALA A 137 -0.08 -14.90 14.11
N PHE A 138 0.58 -14.63 12.98
CA PHE A 138 0.33 -15.30 11.70
C PHE A 138 1.10 -16.61 11.52
N GLY A 139 1.88 -17.05 12.51
CA GLY A 139 2.67 -18.28 12.43
C GLY A 139 3.86 -18.20 11.46
N CYS A 140 4.26 -17.00 11.03
CA CYS A 140 5.35 -16.82 10.06
C CYS A 140 6.75 -17.08 10.65
N VAL A 141 6.87 -17.07 11.97
CA VAL A 141 8.15 -17.20 12.71
C VAL A 141 8.01 -18.16 13.89
N GLU A 142 7.13 -19.16 13.76
CA GLU A 142 6.91 -20.17 14.79
C GLU A 142 8.22 -20.90 15.14
N GLY A 143 8.51 -21.03 16.44
CA GLY A 143 9.73 -21.67 16.95
C GLY A 143 11.01 -20.82 16.91
N ASP A 144 10.96 -19.57 16.46
CA ASP A 144 12.14 -18.69 16.38
C ASP A 144 12.19 -17.65 17.50
N GLU A 145 12.68 -18.08 18.67
CA GLU A 145 12.79 -17.23 19.87
C GLU A 145 13.69 -16.00 19.65
N GLY A 146 14.67 -16.09 18.73
CA GLY A 146 15.61 -15.03 18.44
C GLY A 146 15.16 -14.03 17.37
N PHE A 147 13.99 -14.24 16.74
CA PHE A 147 13.57 -13.45 15.59
C PHE A 147 13.48 -11.95 15.89
N GLU A 148 12.85 -11.58 17.01
CA GLU A 148 12.64 -10.18 17.39
C GLU A 148 13.97 -9.44 17.58
N VAL A 149 14.94 -10.08 18.23
CA VAL A 149 16.28 -9.50 18.44
C VAL A 149 16.98 -9.26 17.11
N ARG A 150 16.92 -10.23 16.18
CA ARG A 150 17.54 -10.09 14.85
C ARG A 150 16.83 -9.04 14.00
N TYR A 151 15.50 -8.99 14.04
CA TYR A 151 14.71 -7.99 13.33
C TYR A 151 14.98 -6.57 13.84
N LEU A 152 15.02 -6.37 15.15
CA LEU A 152 15.39 -5.08 15.73
C LEU A 152 16.85 -4.70 15.38
N GLY A 153 17.76 -5.67 15.37
CA GLY A 153 19.13 -5.49 14.89
C GLY A 153 19.19 -5.02 13.44
N LEU A 154 18.40 -5.63 12.54
CA LEU A 154 18.25 -5.21 11.15
C LEU A 154 17.77 -3.75 11.07
N VAL A 155 16.73 -3.38 11.81
CA VAL A 155 16.18 -2.01 11.81
C VAL A 155 17.24 -1.01 12.27
N LYS A 156 18.00 -1.31 13.33
CA LYS A 156 19.13 -0.47 13.79
C LYS A 156 20.21 -0.33 12.70
N ASN A 157 20.51 -1.41 11.99
CA ASN A 157 21.50 -1.40 10.90
C ASN A 157 21.04 -0.66 9.64
N LEU A 158 19.73 -0.58 9.38
CA LEU A 158 19.17 0.24 8.30
C LEU A 158 19.29 1.75 8.59
N TYR A 159 19.25 2.12 9.87
CA TYR A 159 19.24 3.50 10.34
C TYR A 159 20.42 3.82 11.30
N PRO A 160 21.69 3.56 10.91
CA PRO A 160 22.82 3.65 11.84
C PRO A 160 23.16 5.08 12.28
N TYR A 161 22.63 6.08 11.58
CA TYR A 161 22.84 7.51 11.80
C TYR A 161 21.84 8.12 12.79
N ARG A 162 20.91 7.33 13.34
CA ARG A 162 19.92 7.83 14.30
C ARG A 162 19.57 6.80 15.36
N ASP A 163 19.05 7.29 16.47
CA ASP A 163 18.46 6.45 17.50
C ASP A 163 17.03 6.05 17.11
N VAL A 164 16.85 4.75 16.80
CA VAL A 164 15.55 4.17 16.42
C VAL A 164 14.52 4.16 17.55
N SER A 165 14.94 4.37 18.81
CA SER A 165 14.03 4.51 19.95
C SER A 165 13.44 5.92 20.10
N LYS A 166 13.97 6.91 19.38
CA LYS A 166 13.59 8.32 19.55
C LYS A 166 12.62 8.85 18.50
N ARG A 167 12.63 8.31 17.28
CA ARG A 167 11.75 8.76 16.19
C ARG A 167 11.25 7.61 15.33
N ASN A 168 10.08 7.81 14.75
CA ASN A 168 9.52 6.97 13.68
C ASN A 168 9.94 7.50 12.30
N GLY A 169 9.39 6.92 11.23
CA GLY A 169 9.59 7.36 9.84
C GLY A 169 10.31 6.35 8.94
N GLY A 170 10.88 5.30 9.52
CA GLY A 170 11.58 4.24 8.83
C GLY A 170 10.63 3.20 8.25
N HIS A 171 9.81 2.56 9.08
CA HIS A 171 8.72 1.70 8.61
C HIS A 171 7.61 2.58 8.02
N THR A 172 7.29 2.38 6.73
CA THR A 172 6.27 3.19 6.05
C THR A 172 4.93 2.45 5.96
N HIS A 173 4.95 1.26 5.38
CA HIS A 173 3.76 0.42 5.18
C HIS A 173 4.08 -1.05 5.46
N MET A 174 3.09 -1.79 5.97
CA MET A 174 3.10 -3.24 6.02
C MET A 174 2.12 -3.77 4.97
N GLY A 175 2.63 -4.44 3.94
CA GLY A 175 1.84 -5.16 2.96
C GLY A 175 1.55 -6.59 3.42
N ILE A 176 0.28 -6.98 3.48
CA ILE A 176 -0.13 -8.32 3.94
C ILE A 176 -0.98 -8.96 2.83
N SER A 177 -0.44 -10.02 2.22
CA SER A 177 -1.11 -10.76 1.15
C SER A 177 -1.78 -12.01 1.69
N PHE A 178 -3.04 -12.19 1.35
CA PHE A 178 -3.80 -13.39 1.69
C PHE A 178 -3.92 -14.29 0.48
N LYS A 179 -3.69 -15.58 0.69
CA LYS A 179 -3.78 -16.61 -0.34
C LYS A 179 -5.05 -17.41 -0.11
N SER A 180 -5.70 -17.80 -1.21
CA SER A 180 -6.95 -18.57 -1.17
C SER A 180 -6.74 -20.03 -0.76
N ASP A 181 -5.49 -20.51 -0.74
CA ASP A 181 -5.12 -21.89 -0.39
C ASP A 181 -5.02 -22.15 1.12
N GLY A 182 -5.21 -21.12 1.95
CA GLY A 182 -5.13 -21.20 3.40
C GLY A 182 -3.70 -21.25 3.96
N SER A 183 -2.68 -21.09 3.11
CA SER A 183 -1.31 -20.92 3.59
C SER A 183 -1.17 -19.60 4.39
N PRO A 184 -0.18 -19.51 5.30
CA PRO A 184 0.04 -18.30 6.08
C PRO A 184 0.16 -17.06 5.19
N PRO A 185 -0.34 -15.89 5.65
CA PRO A 185 -0.23 -14.65 4.90
C PRO A 185 1.24 -14.33 4.57
N GLU A 186 1.46 -13.72 3.41
CA GLU A 186 2.77 -13.19 3.02
C GLU A 186 2.89 -11.73 3.45
N LEU A 187 3.89 -11.40 4.26
CA LEU A 187 4.12 -10.05 4.76
C LEU A 187 5.31 -9.40 4.04
N ILE A 188 5.15 -8.13 3.67
CA ILE A 188 6.17 -7.30 3.03
C ILE A 188 6.25 -5.99 3.79
N GLN A 189 7.40 -5.73 4.43
CA GLN A 189 7.66 -4.46 5.08
C GLN A 189 8.28 -3.47 4.09
N TYR A 190 7.74 -2.26 4.04
CA TYR A 190 8.29 -1.15 3.26
C TYR A 190 9.05 -0.20 4.19
N PHE A 191 10.30 0.07 3.83
CA PHE A 191 11.18 0.97 4.56
C PHE A 191 11.43 2.26 3.78
N ASN A 192 11.49 3.37 4.49
CA ASN A 192 11.97 4.64 3.98
C ASN A 192 13.49 4.59 3.90
N ALA A 193 14.04 4.92 2.74
CA ALA A 193 15.49 5.03 2.55
C ALA A 193 16.10 6.21 3.31
N GLU A 194 15.26 7.17 3.74
CA GLU A 194 15.64 8.35 4.54
C GLU A 194 16.83 9.11 3.94
N LEU A 195 16.89 9.20 2.60
CA LEU A 195 17.98 9.86 1.87
C LEU A 195 18.19 11.32 2.27
N TYR A 196 17.16 11.97 2.84
CA TYR A 196 17.16 13.37 3.25
C TYR A 196 17.06 13.55 4.77
N ALA A 197 17.38 12.53 5.56
CA ALA A 197 17.46 12.66 7.01
C ALA A 197 18.52 13.71 7.38
N PRO A 198 18.21 14.70 8.23
CA PRO A 198 19.18 15.73 8.66
C PRO A 198 20.48 15.11 9.19
N GLU A 199 20.36 14.02 9.94
CA GLU A 199 21.48 13.32 10.55
C GLU A 199 22.42 12.65 9.53
N ARG A 200 21.97 12.46 8.27
CA ARG A 200 22.84 12.02 7.16
C ARG A 200 23.61 13.17 6.51
N THR A 201 23.08 14.39 6.59
CA THR A 201 23.72 15.56 5.95
C THR A 201 24.92 16.09 6.72
N GLU A 202 24.97 15.84 8.03
CA GLU A 202 26.08 16.25 8.90
C GLU A 202 27.39 15.48 8.63
N THR A 203 27.33 14.34 7.92
CA THR A 203 28.49 13.49 7.59
C THR A 203 28.90 13.53 6.11
N GLY A 204 28.35 14.47 5.32
CA GLY A 204 28.80 14.71 3.93
C GLY A 204 27.89 14.17 2.82
N ALA A 205 26.59 14.06 3.05
CA ALA A 205 25.65 13.84 1.95
C ALA A 205 25.58 15.07 1.01
N PRO A 206 25.31 14.90 -0.30
CA PRO A 206 25.32 15.98 -1.26
C PRO A 206 24.31 17.06 -0.83
N THR A 207 24.77 18.31 -0.80
CA THR A 207 23.91 19.48 -0.68
C THR A 207 22.90 19.44 -1.82
N ILE A 208 21.68 18.99 -1.55
CA ILE A 208 20.59 19.18 -2.49
C ILE A 208 20.22 20.65 -2.38
N VAL A 209 20.66 21.41 -3.37
CA VAL A 209 20.06 22.69 -3.71
C VAL A 209 18.60 22.40 -3.99
N ARG A 210 17.73 22.64 -2.99
CA ARG A 210 16.29 22.69 -3.21
C ARG A 210 16.00 23.93 -4.04
N ASN A 211 16.19 23.86 -5.35
CA ASN A 211 15.58 24.82 -6.26
C ASN A 211 14.08 24.53 -6.33
N SER A 212 13.36 24.94 -5.29
CA SER A 212 11.90 24.98 -5.26
C SER A 212 11.34 25.91 -6.36
N SER A 213 12.17 26.81 -6.90
CA SER A 213 11.89 27.59 -8.11
C SER A 213 11.67 26.70 -9.34
N ASP A 214 12.50 25.68 -9.54
CA ASP A 214 12.55 24.93 -10.80
C ASP A 214 11.36 23.98 -10.92
N MET A 215 10.88 23.44 -9.79
CA MET A 215 9.69 22.60 -9.75
C MET A 215 8.39 23.41 -9.98
N TRP A 216 8.35 24.66 -9.50
CA TRP A 216 7.23 25.57 -9.75
C TRP A 216 7.21 26.07 -11.21
N GLU A 217 8.38 26.36 -11.77
CA GLU A 217 8.56 26.69 -13.19
C GLU A 217 8.15 25.53 -14.10
N TRP A 218 8.54 24.30 -13.76
CA TRP A 218 8.15 23.11 -14.52
C TRP A 218 6.64 22.87 -14.49
N GLN A 219 5.98 23.03 -13.33
CA GLN A 219 4.52 22.95 -13.22
C GLN A 219 3.79 24.03 -14.03
N LYS A 220 4.36 25.24 -14.14
CA LYS A 220 3.83 26.30 -15.00
C LYS A 220 4.00 25.97 -16.48
N GLN A 221 5.18 25.49 -16.89
CA GLN A 221 5.44 25.08 -18.27
C GLN A 221 4.49 23.96 -18.69
N PHE A 222 4.35 22.92 -17.87
CA PHE A 222 3.47 21.79 -18.16
C PHE A 222 2.01 22.22 -18.35
N LYS A 223 1.48 23.09 -17.47
CA LYS A 223 0.12 23.63 -17.61
C LYS A 223 -0.06 24.48 -18.86
N THR A 224 0.96 25.24 -19.25
CA THR A 224 0.94 26.09 -20.45
C THR A 224 0.95 25.23 -21.72
N GLU A 225 1.78 24.18 -21.76
CA GLU A 225 1.83 23.24 -22.86
C GLU A 225 0.53 22.45 -23.00
N GLU A 226 -0.06 22.01 -21.89
CA GLU A 226 -1.34 21.30 -21.91
C GLU A 226 -2.49 22.18 -22.44
N ALA A 227 -2.52 23.46 -22.04
CA ALA A 227 -3.47 24.43 -22.56
C ALA A 227 -3.28 24.67 -24.07
N ALA A 228 -2.03 24.81 -24.52
CA ALA A 228 -1.70 24.97 -25.94
C ALA A 228 -2.04 23.71 -26.77
N ARG A 229 -1.94 22.52 -26.17
CA ARG A 229 -2.35 21.25 -26.82
C ARG A 229 -3.86 21.19 -26.99
N ARG A 230 -4.62 21.49 -25.93
CA ARG A 230 -6.10 21.53 -25.97
C ARG A 230 -6.62 22.57 -26.97
N SER A 231 -5.97 23.73 -27.06
CA SER A 231 -6.34 24.75 -28.05
C SER A 231 -6.14 24.28 -29.50
N ARG A 232 -5.11 23.47 -29.77
CA ARG A 232 -4.86 22.90 -31.10
C ARG A 232 -5.84 21.78 -31.45
N GLU A 233 -6.22 20.99 -30.45
CA GLU A 233 -7.17 19.88 -30.62
C GLU A 233 -8.63 20.36 -30.74
N GLY A 234 -8.98 21.47 -30.08
CA GLY A 234 -10.31 22.08 -30.16
C GLY A 234 -10.59 22.88 -31.44
N SER A 235 -9.56 23.20 -32.24
CA SER A 235 -9.69 23.94 -33.51
C SER A 235 -9.88 23.06 -34.74
N ALA A 236 -9.93 21.74 -34.60
CA ALA A 236 -10.29 20.85 -35.70
C ALA A 236 -11.82 20.80 -35.83
N GLU A 237 -12.39 21.78 -36.54
CA GLU A 237 -13.76 21.66 -37.04
C GLU A 237 -13.85 20.43 -37.96
N PRO A 238 -14.87 19.56 -37.80
CA PRO A 238 -15.08 18.47 -38.73
C PRO A 238 -15.46 19.08 -40.10
N ALA A 239 -14.59 18.85 -41.10
CA ALA A 239 -14.91 19.17 -42.49
C ALA A 239 -16.22 18.48 -42.87
N ARG A 240 -17.21 19.27 -43.26
CA ARG A 240 -18.50 18.81 -43.80
C ARG A 240 -18.37 18.40 -45.26
#